data_AF-A0A963MBV6-F1
#
_entry.id   AF-A0A963MBV6-F1
#
_cell.length_a   1.000
_cell.length_b   1.000
_cell.length_c   1.000
_cell.angle_alpha   90.00
_cell.angle_beta   90.00
_cell.angle_gamma   90.00
#
_symmetry.space_group_name_H-M   'P 1'
#
loop_
_entity.id
_entity.type
_entity.pdbx_description
1 polymer ?
#
loop_
_entity_poly.entity_id
_entity_poly.type
_entity_poly.pdbx_seq_one_letter_code
_entity_poly.pdbx_strand_id
1 'polypeptide(L)' 'MLAPDSDPSVLRVATYNIHKGVQGLGPARRLEIHNLALAVETLDADIVCLQEVRRLNHREAGYFTRWP' A
#
# COMPACT_ATOMS: atom_id res chain seq x y z
N MET A 1 16.51 12.49 17.88
CA MET A 1 17.55 11.91 16.99
C MET A 1 16.97 11.98 15.60
N LEU A 2 17.39 12.96 14.78
CA LEU A 2 16.92 13.12 13.40
C LEU A 2 17.58 12.02 12.55
N ALA A 3 16.83 11.39 11.65
CA ALA A 3 17.36 10.39 10.75
C ALA A 3 18.50 11.02 9.90
N PRO A 4 19.63 10.32 9.70
CA PRO A 4 20.86 10.89 9.12
C PRO A 4 20.81 11.23 7.61
N ASP A 5 19.69 11.01 6.91
CA ASP A 5 19.76 10.71 5.46
C ASP A 5 18.98 11.63 4.53
N SER A 6 18.49 12.78 4.97
CA SER A 6 17.81 13.75 4.08
C SER A 6 18.84 14.67 3.42
N ASP A 7 19.67 14.15 2.52
CA ASP A 7 20.44 14.98 1.59
C ASP A 7 19.44 15.65 0.63
N PRO A 8 19.29 16.99 0.66
CA PRO A 8 18.31 17.70 -0.18
C PRO A 8 18.61 17.60 -1.68
N SER A 9 19.76 17.04 -2.08
CA SER A 9 20.09 16.76 -3.48
C SER A 9 19.57 15.41 -4.00
N VAL A 10 19.08 14.54 -3.11
CA VAL A 10 18.58 13.19 -3.46
C VAL A 10 17.06 13.18 -3.43
N LEU A 11 16.43 12.80 -4.55
CA LEU A 11 14.99 12.55 -4.64
C LEU A 11 14.71 11.05 -4.56
N ARG A 12 14.03 10.60 -3.51
CA ARG A 12 13.63 9.21 -3.30
C ARG A 12 12.24 8.94 -3.90
N VAL A 13 12.16 8.00 -4.83
CA VAL A 13 10.91 7.59 -5.46
C VAL A 13 10.67 6.11 -5.23
N ALA A 14 9.51 5.76 -4.67
CA ALA A 14 9.07 4.39 -4.51
C ALA A 14 7.88 4.09 -5.43
N THR A 15 7.83 2.85 -5.93
CA THR A 15 6.68 2.32 -6.66
C THR A 15 6.14 1.11 -5.92
N TYR A 16 4.84 1.12 -5.61
CA TYR A 16 4.21 0.05 -4.85
C TYR A 16 2.89 -0.39 -5.48
N ASN A 17 2.85 -1.66 -5.87
CA ASN A 17 1.61 -2.28 -6.33
C ASN A 17 0.83 -2.78 -5.11
N ILE A 18 -0.32 -2.16 -4.86
CA ILE A 18 -1.13 -2.44 -3.66
C ILE A 18 -2.04 -3.65 -3.83
N HIS A 19 -2.06 -4.26 -5.03
CA HIS A 19 -2.91 -5.38 -5.41
C HIS A 19 -4.39 -5.16 -5.02
N LYS A 20 -4.90 -3.95 -5.25
CA LYS A 20 -6.26 -3.50 -4.90
C LYS A 20 -6.57 -3.63 -3.40
N GLY A 21 -5.56 -3.57 -2.53
CA GLY A 21 -5.70 -3.65 -1.08
C GLY A 21 -5.95 -5.06 -0.54
N VAL A 22 -5.76 -6.10 -1.35
CA VAL A 22 -5.92 -7.50 -0.95
C VAL A 22 -4.62 -8.24 -1.26
N GLN A 23 -4.16 -9.10 -0.37
CA GLN A 23 -2.97 -9.94 -0.60
C GLN A 23 -3.31 -11.42 -0.48
N GLY A 24 -2.50 -12.28 -1.11
CA GLY A 24 -2.74 -13.73 -1.13
C GLY A 24 -3.81 -14.17 -2.13
N LEU A 25 -3.98 -15.48 -2.26
CA LEU A 25 -4.83 -16.11 -3.27
C LEU A 25 -5.84 -17.05 -2.60
N GLY A 26 -7.05 -17.15 -3.17
CA GLY A 26 -8.06 -18.12 -2.74
C GLY A 26 -8.46 -17.94 -1.26
N PRO A 27 -8.52 -19.02 -0.46
CA PRO A 27 -8.84 -18.92 0.98
C PRO A 27 -7.81 -18.15 1.81
N ALA A 28 -6.59 -17.97 1.32
CA ALA A 28 -5.52 -17.25 2.02
C ALA A 28 -5.55 -15.72 1.76
N ARG A 29 -6.62 -15.22 1.14
CA ARG A 29 -6.80 -13.79 0.89
C ARG A 29 -6.91 -13.00 2.18
N ARG A 30 -6.23 -11.86 2.23
CA ARG A 30 -6.24 -10.93 3.36
C ARG A 30 -6.56 -9.53 2.87
N LEU A 31 -7.42 -8.85 3.60
CA LEU A 31 -7.73 -7.45 3.40
C LEU A 31 -6.64 -6.62 4.09
N GLU A 32 -5.77 -6.01 3.29
CA GLU A 32 -4.57 -5.30 3.75
C GLU A 32 -4.67 -3.79 3.51
N ILE A 33 -5.77 -3.30 2.92
CA ILE A 33 -5.94 -1.89 2.59
C ILE A 33 -5.83 -0.98 3.82
N HIS A 34 -6.22 -1.48 5.01
CA HIS A 34 -6.06 -0.78 6.28
C HIS A 34 -4.60 -0.61 6.72
N ASN A 35 -3.72 -1.54 6.32
CA ASN A 35 -2.30 -1.49 6.64
C ASN A 35 -1.51 -0.65 5.64
N LEU A 36 -2.13 -0.28 4.52
CA LEU A 36 -1.45 0.40 3.42
C LEU A 36 -0.86 1.75 3.84
N ALA A 37 -1.59 2.52 4.66
CA ALA A 37 -1.11 3.81 5.14
C ALA A 37 0.21 3.66 5.91
N LEU A 38 0.25 2.73 6.86
CA LEU A 38 1.46 2.41 7.61
C LEU A 38 2.59 1.92 6.69
N ALA A 39 2.30 1.05 5.73
CA ALA A 39 3.29 0.58 4.77
C ALA A 39 3.88 1.73 3.93
N VAL A 40 3.05 2.66 3.47
CA VAL A 40 3.48 3.84 2.71
C VAL A 40 4.34 4.76 3.57
N GLU A 41 3.97 4.99 4.84
CA GLU A 41 4.77 5.79 5.77
C GLU A 41 6.18 5.22 5.99
N THR A 42 6.32 3.89 5.98
CA THR A 42 7.61 3.23 6.17
C THR A 42 8.54 3.27 4.96
N LEU A 43 8.07 3.69 3.78
CA LEU A 43 8.88 3.73 2.57
C LEU A 43 9.95 4.83 2.58
N ASP A 44 9.82 5.84 3.44
CA ASP A 44 10.77 6.96 3.56
C ASP A 44 11.12 7.59 2.20
N ALA A 45 10.11 7.74 1.34
CA ALA A 45 10.24 8.25 -0.01
C ALA A 45 9.56 9.63 -0.14
N ASP A 46 10.18 10.52 -0.91
CA ASP A 46 9.61 11.82 -1.22
C ASP A 46 8.38 11.69 -2.14
N ILE A 47 8.40 10.68 -3.02
CA ILE A 47 7.30 10.37 -3.94
C ILE A 47 6.98 8.87 -3.88
N VAL A 48 5.70 8.54 -3.71
CA VAL A 48 5.19 7.17 -3.78
C VAL A 48 4.18 7.04 -4.92
N CYS A 49 4.49 6.18 -5.89
CA CYS A 49 3.63 5.83 -7.00
C CYS A 49 2.90 4.52 -6.69
N LEU A 50 1.56 4.53 -6.63
CA LEU A 50 0.76 3.32 -6.37
C LEU A 50 0.22 2.69 -7.65
N GLN A 51 0.25 1.36 -7.76
CA GLN A 51 -0.37 0.60 -8.86
C GLN A 51 -1.56 -0.21 -8.37
N GLU A 52 -2.44 -0.56 -9.32
CA GLU A 52 -3.70 -1.28 -9.04
C GLU A 52 -4.63 -0.56 -8.06
N VAL A 53 -4.54 0.77 -8.01
CA VAL A 53 -5.46 1.61 -7.24
C VAL A 53 -6.85 1.51 -7.86
N ARG A 54 -7.84 1.17 -7.03
CA ARG A 54 -9.24 1.11 -7.42
C ARG A 54 -10.12 1.71 -6.35
N ARG A 55 -11.16 2.43 -6.79
CA ARG A 55 -12.19 2.96 -5.90
C ARG A 55 -13.08 1.86 -5.29
N LEU A 56 -13.36 0.81 -6.06
CA LEU A 56 -14.23 -0.31 -5.66
C LEU A 56 -13.66 -1.64 -6.17
N ASN A 57 -13.86 -2.71 -5.39
CA ASN A 57 -13.50 -4.07 -5.76
C ASN A 57 -14.60 -5.07 -5.35
N HIS A 58 -15.72 -5.05 -6.09
CA HIS A 58 -16.91 -5.87 -5.79
C HIS A 58 -16.64 -7.37 -5.74
N ARG A 59 -15.68 -7.87 -6.54
CA ARG A 59 -15.29 -9.29 -6.50
C ARG A 59 -14.71 -9.66 -5.14
N GLU A 60 -13.85 -8.80 -4.59
CA GLU A 60 -13.20 -9.08 -3.31
C GLU A 60 -14.09 -8.76 -2.11
N ALA A 61 -14.99 -7.77 -2.23
CA ALA A 61 -15.98 -7.43 -1.20
C ALA A 61 -16.85 -8.62 -0.77
N GLY A 62 -17.12 -9.58 -1.66
CA GLY A 62 -17.88 -10.79 -1.32
C GLY A 62 -17.15 -11.77 -0.39
N TYR A 63 -15.83 -11.64 -0.20
CA TYR A 63 -15.03 -12.55 0.63
C TYR A 63 -14.77 -12.03 2.05
N PHE A 64 -15.05 -10.76 2.34
CA PHE A 64 -14.70 -10.13 3.61
C PHE A 64 -15.92 -9.55 4.32
N THR A 65 -16.11 -9.91 5.59
CA THR A 65 -17.22 -9.41 6.42
C THR A 65 -17.07 -7.92 6.79
N ARG A 66 -15.84 -7.39 6.80
CA ARG A 66 -15.53 -5.98 7.09
C ARG A 66 -14.82 -5.37 5.89
N TRP A 67 -15.60 -4.93 4.90
CA TRP A 67 -15.09 -4.34 3.66
C TRP A 67 -15.38 -2.82 3.58
N PRO A 68 -14.55 -2.03 2.86
CA PRO A 68 -13.17 -2.36 2.51
C PRO A 68 -12.29 -2.37 3.75
#